data_AF-A0A8J8Q0F6-F1
#
_entry.id   AF-A0A8J8Q0F6-F1
#
_cell.length_a   1.000
_cell.length_b   1.000
_cell.length_c   1.000
_cell.angle_alpha   90.00
_cell.angle_beta   90.00
_cell.angle_gamma   90.00
#
_symmetry.space_group_name_H-M   'P 1'
#
loop_
_entity.id
_entity.type
_entity.pdbx_description
1 polymer ?
#
loop_
_entity_poly.entity_id
_entity_poly.type
_entity_poly.pdbx_seq_one_letter_code
_entity_poly.pdbx_strand_id
1 'polypeptide(L)' 'MSDVSLDDRGRLTLPKEVRERYGERYHIVQLHDGIKLVPVADDPLGALRDEFADVDKSADKLREDAREAALDEAGR' A
#
# COMPACT_ATOMS: atom_id res chain seq x y z
N MET A 1 -2.64 14.72 13.18
CA MET A 1 -3.76 14.56 12.24
C MET A 1 -3.86 15.87 11.48
N SER A 2 -3.59 15.86 10.17
CA SER A 2 -3.73 17.06 9.34
C SER A 2 -5.17 17.14 8.86
N ASP A 3 -5.88 18.22 9.23
CA ASP A 3 -7.19 18.55 8.66
C ASP A 3 -6.99 19.24 7.31
N VAL A 4 -7.72 18.80 6.29
CA VAL A 4 -7.64 19.33 4.93
C VAL A 4 -9.05 19.45 4.35
N SER A 5 -9.37 20.59 3.74
CA SER A 5 -10.66 20.83 3.12
C SER A 5 -10.59 20.68 1.61
N LEU A 6 -11.73 20.39 0.99
CA LEU A 6 -11.87 20.47 -0.46
C LEU A 6 -11.89 21.93 -0.92
N ASP A 7 -11.36 22.17 -2.10
CA ASP A 7 -11.56 23.44 -2.79
C ASP A 7 -12.95 23.54 -3.45
N ASP A 8 -13.21 24.66 -4.11
CA ASP A 8 -14.43 24.96 -4.85
C ASP A 8 -14.75 23.96 -5.98
N ARG A 9 -13.75 23.19 -6.42
CA ARG A 9 -13.86 22.18 -7.47
C ARG A 9 -13.88 20.75 -6.91
N GLY A 10 -13.93 20.60 -5.59
CA GLY A 10 -13.93 19.29 -4.94
C GLY A 10 -12.57 18.59 -4.96
N ARG A 11 -11.46 19.33 -5.13
CA ARG A 11 -10.11 18.74 -5.12
C ARG A 11 -9.53 18.75 -3.70
N LEU A 12 -8.88 17.65 -3.35
CA LEU A 12 -8.12 17.52 -2.11
C LEU A 12 -6.64 17.81 -2.38
N THR A 13 -6.06 18.80 -1.70
CA THR A 13 -4.62 19.06 -1.80
C THR A 13 -3.89 18.23 -0.73
N LEU A 14 -3.11 17.26 -1.17
CA LEU A 14 -2.25 16.50 -0.27
C LEU A 14 -1.11 17.39 0.26
N PRO A 15 -0.78 17.32 1.57
CA PRO A 15 0.37 18.00 2.15
C PRO A 15 1.67 17.67 1.40
N LYS A 16 2.61 18.62 1.41
CA LYS A 16 3.86 18.51 0.65
C LYS A 16 4.64 17.24 1.04
N GLU A 17 4.67 16.93 2.34
CA GLU A 17 5.37 15.78 2.92
C GLU A 17 4.79 14.45 2.41
N VAL A 18 3.48 14.39 2.16
CA VAL A 18 2.81 13.21 1.61
C VAL A 18 3.20 13.04 0.14
N ARG A 19 3.20 14.13 -0.64
CA ARG A 19 3.58 14.11 -2.06
C ARG A 19 5.05 13.75 -2.26
N GLU A 20 5.95 14.27 -1.44
CA GLU A 20 7.38 13.95 -1.50
C GLU A 20 7.65 12.48 -1.15
N ARG A 21 6.85 11.90 -0.25
CA ARG A 21 7.02 10.51 0.17
C ARG A 21 6.39 9.50 -0.80
N TYR A 22 5.21 9.80 -1.33
CA TYR A 22 4.37 8.83 -2.03
C TYR A 22 4.11 9.18 -3.50
N GLY A 23 4.65 10.30 -3.99
CA GLY A 23 4.50 10.75 -5.36
C GLY A 23 3.18 11.48 -5.63
N GLU A 24 2.88 11.67 -6.91
CA GLU A 24 1.79 12.53 -7.38
C GLU A 24 0.58 11.75 -7.94
N ARG A 25 0.76 10.45 -8.22
CA ARG A 25 -0.26 9.61 -8.84
C ARG A 25 -0.85 8.63 -7.84
N TYR A 26 -2.18 8.54 -7.82
CA TYR A 26 -2.90 7.69 -6.88
C TYR A 26 -4.08 7.00 -7.55
N HIS A 27 -4.39 5.79 -7.10
CA HIS A 27 -5.70 5.18 -7.27
C HIS A 27 -6.61 5.53 -6.09
N ILE A 28 -7.86 5.87 -6.40
CA ILE A 28 -8.90 6.12 -5.40
C ILE A 28 -9.72 4.84 -5.24
N VAL A 29 -9.71 4.28 -4.04
CA VAL A 29 -10.52 3.11 -3.68
C VAL A 29 -11.63 3.55 -2.74
N GLN A 30 -12.88 3.26 -3.09
CA GLN A 30 -14.02 3.49 -2.22
C GLN A 30 -14.21 2.29 -1.29
N LEU A 31 -14.25 2.55 0.00
CA LEU A 31 -14.50 1.59 1.06
C LEU A 31 -15.83 1.93 1.75
N HIS A 32 -16.33 1.04 2.58
CA HIS A 32 -17.60 1.23 3.29
C HIS A 32 -17.60 2.44 4.24
N ASP A 33 -16.44 2.79 4.78
CA ASP A 33 -16.23 3.82 5.81
C ASP A 33 -15.43 5.04 5.30
N GLY A 34 -15.06 5.07 4.01
CA GLY A 34 -14.32 6.20 3.46
C GLY A 34 -13.64 5.92 2.12
N ILE A 35 -12.62 6.72 1.82
CA ILE A 35 -11.79 6.57 0.63
C ILE A 35 -10.35 6.26 1.04
N LYS A 36 -9.68 5.40 0.26
CA LYS A 36 -8.26 5.14 0.38
C LYS A 36 -7.54 5.61 -0.87
N LEU A 37 -6.50 6.42 -0.70
CA LEU A 37 -5.57 6.79 -1.75
C LEU A 37 -4.41 5.80 -1.75
N VAL A 38 -4.22 5.10 -2.87
CA VAL A 38 -3.11 4.14 -3.04
C VAL A 38 -2.12 4.75 -4.03
N PRO A 39 -0.87 5.05 -3.64
CA PRO A 39 0.10 5.66 -4.54
C PRO A 39 0.45 4.73 -5.70
N VAL A 40 0.69 5.32 -6.86
CA VAL A 40 1.11 4.65 -8.08
C VAL A 40 2.57 5.02 -8.31
N ALA A 41 3.44 4.03 -8.18
CA ALA A 41 4.86 4.18 -8.50
C ALA A 41 5.05 4.45 -10.00
N ASP A 42 6.07 5.24 -10.35
CA ASP A 42 6.40 5.53 -11.74
C ASP A 42 6.89 4.28 -12.50
N ASP A 43 7.63 3.41 -11.80
CA ASP A 43 7.93 2.04 -12.22
C ASP A 43 7.33 1.04 -11.21
N PRO A 44 6.09 0.57 -11.43
CA PRO A 44 5.43 -0.37 -10.52
C PRO A 44 6.18 -1.69 -10.36
N LEU A 45 6.84 -2.18 -11.42
CA LEU A 45 7.57 -3.44 -11.38
C LEU A 45 8.91 -3.28 -10.68
N GLY A 46 9.61 -2.17 -10.92
CA GLY A 46 10.82 -1.80 -10.18
C GLY A 46 10.54 -1.66 -8.69
N ALA A 47 9.53 -0.88 -8.31
CA ALA A 47 9.14 -0.71 -6.91
C ALA A 47 8.78 -2.02 -6.22
N LEU A 48 8.04 -2.91 -6.92
CA LEU A 48 7.72 -4.23 -6.38
C LEU A 48 8.97 -5.11 -6.23
N ARG A 49 9.95 -5.01 -7.13
CA ARG A 49 11.21 -5.78 -7.01
C ARG A 49 12.07 -5.27 -5.87
N ASP A 50 12.17 -3.95 -5.71
CA ASP A 50 12.95 -3.32 -4.65
C ASP A 50 12.39 -3.65 -3.27
N GLU A 51 11.06 -3.60 -3.10
CA GLU A 51 10.39 -3.95 -1.84
C GLU A 51 10.67 -5.39 -1.39
N PHE A 52 10.81 -6.30 -2.35
CA PHE A 52 11.05 -7.73 -2.09
C PHE A 52 12.51 -8.13 -2.34
N ALA A 53 13.44 -7.18 -2.45
CA ALA A 53 14.84 -7.45 -2.78
C ALA A 53 15.55 -8.32 -1.74
N ASP A 54 15.15 -8.20 -0.46
CA ASP A 54 15.72 -8.97 0.66
C ASP A 54 15.00 -10.31 0.91
N VAL A 55 14.10 -10.73 0.00
CA VAL A 55 13.32 -11.96 0.14
C VAL A 55 13.94 -13.09 -0.68
N ASP A 56 14.70 -13.96 0.00
CA ASP A 56 15.39 -15.10 -0.63
C ASP A 56 14.47 -16.31 -0.95
N LYS A 57 13.25 -16.32 -0.42
CA LYS A 57 12.32 -17.45 -0.56
C LYS A 57 11.41 -17.27 -1.78
N SER A 58 11.10 -18.39 -2.44
CA SER A 58 10.05 -18.39 -3.47
C SER A 58 8.68 -18.07 -2.87
N ALA A 59 7.77 -17.54 -3.69
CA ALA A 59 6.39 -17.28 -3.30
C ALA A 59 5.69 -18.54 -2.76
N ASP A 60 5.96 -19.71 -3.34
CA ASP A 60 5.39 -20.98 -2.88
C ASP A 60 5.86 -21.34 -1.47
N LYS A 61 7.15 -21.17 -1.17
CA LYS A 61 7.70 -21.41 0.17
C LYS A 61 7.13 -20.43 1.20
N LEU A 62 7.05 -19.15 0.86
CA LEU A 62 6.42 -18.15 1.74
C LEU A 62 4.97 -18.50 2.05
N ARG A 63 4.24 -19.01 1.06
CA ARG A 63 2.85 -19.43 1.22
C ARG A 63 2.72 -20.69 2.08
N GLU A 64 3.61 -21.65 1.91
CA GLU A 64 3.66 -22.86 2.74
C GLU A 64 3.95 -22.50 4.20
N ASP A 65 5.02 -21.75 4.45
CA ASP A 65 5.44 -21.31 5.78
C ASP A 65 4.32 -20.52 6.49
N ALA A 66 3.68 -19.57 5.78
CA ALA A 66 2.57 -18.79 6.33
C ALA A 66 1.36 -19.65 6.68
N ARG A 67 1.12 -20.73 5.92
CA ARG A 67 0.01 -21.66 6.18
C ARG A 67 0.32 -22.55 7.38
N GLU A 68 1.55 -23.04 7.50
CA GLU A 68 1.99 -23.82 8.66
C GLU A 68 1.87 -22.99 9.94
N ALA A 69 2.42 -21.77 9.94
CA ALA A 69 2.31 -20.84 11.07
C ALA A 69 0.85 -20.59 11.48
N ALA A 70 -0.05 -20.37 10.53
CA ALA A 70 -1.47 -20.18 10.82
C ALA A 70 -2.16 -21.44 11.41
N LEU A 71 -1.70 -22.64 11.07
CA LEU A 71 -2.21 -23.89 11.64
C LEU A 71 -1.68 -24.11 13.07
N ASP A 72 -0.40 -23.83 13.30
CA ASP A 72 0.22 -23.89 14.62
C ASP A 72 -0.46 -22.90 15.60
N GLU A 73 -0.72 -21.67 15.16
CA GLU A 73 -1.45 -20.67 15.94
C GLU A 73 -2.89 -21.09 16.23
N ALA A 74 -3.53 -21.84 15.33
CA ALA A 74 -4.88 -22.38 15.51
C ALA A 74 -4.93 -23.61 16.44
N GLY A 75 -3.79 -24.08 16.96
CA GLY A 75 -3.69 -25.19 17.91
C GLY A 75 -3.81 -26.56 17.27
N ARG A 76 -3.36 -26.69 16.02
CA ARG A 76 -3.19 -28.00 15.37
C ARG A 76 -1.85 -28.64 15.70
#